data_AF-A0A2Z4UVG0-F1
#
_entry.id   AF-A0A2Z4UVG0-F1
#
_cell.length_a   1.000
_cell.length_b   1.000
_cell.length_c   1.000
_cell.angle_alpha   90.00
_cell.angle_beta   90.00
_cell.angle_gamma   90.00
#
_symmetry.space_group_name_H-M   'P 1'
#
loop_
_entity.id
_entity.type
_entity.pdbx_description
1 polymer ?
#
loop_
_entity_poly.entity_id
_entity_poly.type
_entity_poly.pdbx_seq_one_letter_code
_entity_poly.pdbx_strand_id
1 'polypeptide(L)'
;MPKANIRFTADGLDADGYTLKVIPWNLEPLELKSTDTASRVLSVPDLNPADAEIVAQIAAQQINWPHQYVANGSLYLRWSLDGKKVTYRKTEGFPTNMAIKQEDDTSLTLSLVSLL
;
A
#
# COMPACT_ATOMS: atom_id res chain seq x y z
N MET A 1 -19.69 7.00 -7.63
CA MET A 1 -18.58 7.87 -7.17
C MET A 1 -17.78 7.08 -6.14
N PRO A 2 -16.45 7.21 -6.09
CA PRO A 2 -15.65 6.55 -5.06
C PRO A 2 -16.05 7.04 -3.67
N LYS A 3 -16.13 6.12 -2.71
CA LYS A 3 -16.44 6.38 -1.30
C LYS A 3 -15.24 6.97 -0.56
N ALA A 4 -14.04 6.46 -0.85
CA ALA A 4 -12.79 6.95 -0.30
C ALA A 4 -11.71 6.92 -1.38
N ASN A 5 -10.71 7.79 -1.23
CA ASN A 5 -9.50 7.78 -2.05
C ASN A 5 -8.31 7.66 -1.11
N ILE A 6 -7.50 6.62 -1.29
CA ILE A 6 -6.30 6.39 -0.49
C ILE A 6 -5.10 6.63 -1.38
N ARG A 7 -4.26 7.60 -1.01
CA ARG A 7 -3.03 7.91 -1.73
C ARG A 7 -1.91 7.03 -1.19
N PHE A 8 -1.22 6.33 -2.09
CA PHE A 8 -0.05 5.52 -1.79
C PHE A 8 1.20 6.11 -2.42
N THR A 9 2.31 6.03 -1.69
CA THR A 9 3.66 6.30 -2.18
C THR A 9 4.58 5.15 -1.77
N ALA A 10 5.59 4.86 -2.60
CA ALA A 10 6.64 3.87 -2.29
C ALA A 10 7.99 4.58 -2.09
N ASP A 11 8.75 4.19 -1.07
CA ASP A 11 10.08 4.75 -0.76
C ASP A 11 11.01 3.67 -0.17
N GLY A 12 12.29 3.95 0.10
CA GLY A 12 13.15 3.09 0.90
C GLY A 12 14.50 2.74 0.28
N LEU A 13 15.22 1.85 0.98
CA LEU A 13 16.67 1.68 0.89
C LEU A 13 17.19 0.78 -0.26
N ASP A 14 16.40 0.56 -1.31
CA ASP A 14 16.91 -0.13 -2.50
C ASP A 14 17.43 0.90 -3.52
N ALA A 15 18.75 1.01 -3.65
CA ALA A 15 19.40 1.95 -4.56
C ALA A 15 19.03 1.70 -6.03
N ASP A 16 18.70 0.45 -6.36
CA ASP A 16 18.27 0.01 -7.69
C ASP A 16 16.74 0.06 -7.86
N GLY A 17 16.04 0.30 -6.75
CA GLY A 17 14.59 0.46 -6.71
C GLY A 17 13.79 -0.83 -6.80
N TYR A 18 12.55 -0.75 -6.33
CA TYR A 18 11.59 -1.84 -6.35
C TYR A 18 10.23 -1.36 -6.85
N THR A 19 9.49 -2.29 -7.44
CA THR A 19 8.07 -2.15 -7.73
C THR A 19 7.28 -2.62 -6.52
N LEU A 20 6.49 -1.73 -5.93
CA LEU A 20 5.49 -2.04 -4.90
C LEU A 20 4.14 -2.28 -5.55
N LYS A 21 3.56 -3.46 -5.32
CA LYS A 21 2.16 -3.73 -5.63
C LYS A 21 1.33 -3.65 -4.37
N VAL A 22 0.22 -2.92 -4.42
CA VAL A 22 -0.84 -2.93 -3.40
C VAL A 22 -2.07 -3.54 -4.06
N ILE A 23 -2.52 -4.69 -3.56
CA ILE A 23 -3.57 -5.51 -4.16
C ILE A 23 -4.70 -5.65 -3.12
N PRO A 24 -5.67 -4.72 -3.09
CA PRO A 24 -6.78 -4.80 -2.16
C PRO A 24 -7.77 -5.87 -2.61
N TRP A 25 -8.45 -6.50 -1.63
CA TRP A 25 -9.46 -7.51 -1.92
C TRP A 25 -10.57 -6.94 -2.80
N ASN A 26 -10.79 -7.57 -3.95
CA ASN A 26 -11.84 -7.25 -4.91
C ASN A 26 -11.78 -5.82 -5.50
N LEU A 27 -10.59 -5.18 -5.48
CA LEU A 27 -10.34 -3.88 -6.12
C LEU A 27 -9.19 -3.97 -7.13
N GLU A 28 -9.06 -2.95 -7.96
CA GLU A 28 -7.96 -2.84 -8.91
C GLU A 28 -6.61 -2.68 -8.17
N PRO A 29 -5.59 -3.49 -8.51
CA PRO A 29 -4.26 -3.32 -7.94
C PRO A 29 -3.62 -1.99 -8.31
N LEU A 30 -2.85 -1.45 -7.37
CA LEU A 30 -1.91 -0.36 -7.65
C LEU A 30 -0.50 -0.90 -7.83
N GLU A 31 0.22 -0.30 -8.76
CA GLU A 31 1.66 -0.51 -8.94
C GLU A 31 2.38 0.84 -8.78
N LEU A 32 3.36 0.86 -7.88
CA LEU A 32 4.22 2.01 -7.58
C LEU A 32 5.67 1.60 -7.78
N LYS A 33 6.51 2.53 -8.23
CA LYS A 33 7.97 2.33 -8.26
C LYS A 33 8.59 3.17 -7.16
N SER A 34 9.49 2.61 -6.38
CA SER A 34 10.18 3.36 -5.30
C SER A 34 11.06 4.49 -5.85
N THR A 35 11.43 4.44 -7.13
CA THR A 35 12.16 5.49 -7.83
C THR A 35 11.25 6.60 -8.37
N ASP A 36 9.93 6.45 -8.25
CA ASP A 36 8.93 7.43 -8.67
C ASP A 36 8.39 8.15 -7.43
N THR A 37 8.51 9.47 -7.38
CA THR A 37 7.94 10.28 -6.29
C THR A 37 6.43 10.47 -6.45
N ALA A 38 5.87 10.10 -7.61
CA ALA A 38 4.45 10.24 -7.87
C ALA A 38 3.64 9.20 -7.09
N SER A 39 2.72 9.71 -6.27
CA SER A 39 1.74 8.87 -5.60
C SER A 39 0.77 8.19 -6.59
N ARG A 40 0.14 7.10 -6.15
CA ARG A 40 -1.00 6.46 -6.83
C ARG A 40 -2.23 6.47 -5.92
N VAL A 41 -3.41 6.57 -6.51
CA VAL A 41 -4.67 6.66 -5.75
C VAL A 41 -5.46 5.38 -5.91
N LEU A 42 -5.78 4.74 -4.78
CA LEU A 42 -6.75 3.66 -4.71
C LEU A 42 -8.13 4.28 -4.51
N SER A 43 -8.99 4.15 -5.50
CA SER A 43 -10.39 4.54 -5.40
C SER A 43 -11.22 3.38 -4.85
N VAL A 44 -11.81 3.58 -3.68
CA VAL A 44 -12.59 2.56 -2.99
C VAL A 44 -14.08 2.80 -3.27
N PRO A 45 -14.84 1.81 -3.79
CA PRO A 45 -16.28 1.93 -3.98
C PRO A 45 -17.01 1.90 -2.64
N ASP A 46 -18.32 2.17 -2.65
CA ASP A 46 -19.13 2.00 -1.45
C ASP A 46 -19.22 0.51 -1.12
N LEU A 47 -18.78 0.14 0.09
CA LEU A 47 -18.85 -1.23 0.58
C LEU A 47 -20.10 -1.45 1.43
N ASN A 48 -20.38 -2.71 1.77
CA ASN A 48 -21.42 -3.04 2.73
C ASN A 48 -20.85 -3.93 3.84
N PRO A 49 -20.66 -3.42 5.07
CA PRO A 49 -20.91 -2.03 5.49
C PRO A 49 -19.94 -1.01 4.85
N ALA A 50 -20.36 0.26 4.77
CA ALA A 50 -19.64 1.31 4.04
C ALA A 50 -18.24 1.65 4.59
N ASP A 51 -17.97 1.26 5.83
CA ASP A 51 -16.70 1.39 6.55
C ASP A 51 -16.04 0.03 6.82
N ALA A 52 -16.37 -0.99 6.02
CA ALA A 52 -15.77 -2.32 6.14
C ALA A 52 -14.25 -2.25 6.01
N GLU A 53 -13.57 -3.00 6.88
CA GLU A 53 -12.14 -3.23 6.75
C GLU A 53 -11.87 -4.17 5.57
N ILE A 54 -10.92 -3.81 4.71
CA ILE A 54 -10.45 -4.66 3.62
C ILE A 54 -9.00 -5.06 3.83
N VAL A 55 -8.67 -6.28 3.44
CA VAL A 55 -7.28 -6.73 3.36
C VAL A 55 -6.68 -6.30 2.03
N ALA A 56 -5.43 -5.84 2.04
CA ALA A 56 -4.63 -5.59 0.86
C ALA A 56 -3.31 -6.36 0.96
N GLN A 57 -3.03 -7.20 -0.04
CA GLN A 57 -1.71 -7.79 -0.19
C GLN A 57 -0.74 -6.69 -0.63
N ILE A 58 0.46 -6.73 -0.08
CA ILE A 58 1.59 -5.91 -0.52
C ILE A 58 2.73 -6.81 -0.98
N ALA A 59 3.35 -6.45 -2.10
CA ALA A 59 4.51 -7.16 -2.63
C ALA A 59 5.51 -6.16 -3.19
N ALA A 60 6.74 -6.22 -2.69
CA ALA A 60 7.87 -5.45 -3.21
C ALA A 60 8.77 -6.38 -4.03
N GLN A 61 9.00 -6.02 -5.29
CA GLN A 61 9.81 -6.78 -6.23
C GLN A 61 10.90 -5.88 -6.81
N GLN A 62 12.16 -6.34 -6.85
CA GLN A 62 13.24 -5.58 -7.47
C GLN A 62 12.93 -5.22 -8.92
N ILE A 63 13.26 -3.99 -9.32
CA ILE A 63 13.10 -3.55 -10.71
C ILE A 63 14.12 -4.27 -11.60
N ASN A 64 15.36 -4.38 -11.14
CA ASN A 64 16.44 -5.00 -11.88
C ASN A 64 16.37 -6.54 -11.77
N TRP A 65 16.98 -7.21 -12.75
CA TRP A 65 17.16 -8.67 -12.73
C TRP A 65 17.87 -9.08 -11.42
N PRO A 66 17.42 -10.13 -10.72
CA PRO A 66 16.52 -11.20 -11.15
C PRO A 66 15.02 -10.96 -10.87
N HIS A 67 14.61 -9.73 -10.56
CA HIS A 67 13.23 -9.40 -10.15
C HIS A 67 12.79 -10.18 -8.91
N GLN A 68 13.69 -10.31 -7.94
CA GLN A 68 13.38 -11.02 -6.70
C GLN A 68 12.35 -10.27 -5.88
N TYR A 69 11.42 -11.01 -5.27
CA TYR A 69 10.55 -10.46 -4.23
C TYR A 69 11.35 -10.22 -2.96
N VAL A 70 11.44 -8.96 -2.54
CA VAL A 70 12.17 -8.53 -1.34
C VAL A 70 11.24 -8.33 -0.14
N ALA A 71 9.94 -8.19 -0.36
CA ALA A 71 8.93 -8.23 0.69
C ALA A 71 7.59 -8.75 0.14
N ASN A 72 6.86 -9.52 0.95
CA ASN A 72 5.52 -10.00 0.62
C ASN A 72 4.72 -10.15 1.90
N GLY A 73 3.49 -9.65 1.90
CA GLY A 73 2.61 -9.74 3.07
C GLY A 73 1.31 -8.99 2.85
N SER A 74 0.70 -8.50 3.91
CA SER A 74 -0.58 -7.80 3.80
C SER A 74 -0.80 -6.78 4.91
N LEU A 75 -1.73 -5.85 4.67
CA LEU A 75 -2.20 -4.88 5.63
C LEU A 75 -3.73 -4.75 5.54
N TYR A 76 -4.35 -4.32 6.63
CA TYR A 76 -5.76 -3.96 6.67
C TYR A 76 -5.94 -2.46 6.43
N LEU A 77 -6.93 -2.11 5.62
CA LEU A 77 -7.34 -0.74 5.32
C LEU A 77 -8.79 -0.53 5.76
N ARG A 78 -9.05 0.62 6.36
CA ARG A 78 -10.40 1.07 6.71
C ARG A 78 -10.52 2.58 6.53
N TRP A 79 -11.72 3.09 6.30
CA TRP A 79 -11.98 4.52 6.16
C TRP A 79 -13.21 4.96 6.93
N SER A 80 -13.30 6.26 7.21
CA SER A 80 -14.47 6.90 7.80
C SER A 80 -15.64 6.94 6.82
N LEU A 81 -16.87 7.05 7.35
CA LEU A 81 -18.09 7.09 6.53
C LEU A 81 -18.16 8.27 5.55
N ASP A 82 -17.42 9.34 5.79
CA ASP A 82 -17.29 10.49 4.89
C ASP A 82 -16.12 10.35 3.88
N GLY A 83 -15.35 9.27 3.97
CA GLY A 83 -14.21 8.97 3.10
C GLY A 83 -12.99 9.86 3.30
N LYS A 84 -13.00 10.73 4.32
CA LYS A 84 -11.95 11.74 4.54
C LYS A 84 -10.81 11.26 5.41
N LYS A 85 -10.98 10.15 6.12
CA LYS A 85 -9.97 9.57 6.99
C LYS A 85 -9.78 8.10 6.68
N VAL A 86 -8.52 7.71 6.52
CA VAL A 86 -8.05 6.35 6.34
C VAL A 86 -7.33 5.95 7.63
N THR A 87 -7.56 4.71 8.02
CA THR A 87 -6.82 4.03 9.08
C THR A 87 -6.31 2.71 8.52
N TYR A 88 -5.19 2.24 9.05
CA TYR A 88 -4.60 0.99 8.62
C TYR A 88 -4.09 0.21 9.84
N ARG A 89 -3.95 -1.10 9.66
CA ARG A 89 -3.34 -2.00 10.63
C ARG A 89 -2.44 -2.97 9.90
N LYS A 90 -1.25 -3.23 10.45
CA LYS A 90 -0.38 -4.33 10.00
C LYS A 90 -1.05 -5.66 10.32
N THR A 91 -1.15 -6.55 9.33
CA THR A 91 -1.57 -7.93 9.60
C THR A 91 -0.43 -8.68 10.29
N GLU A 92 -0.74 -9.88 10.75
CA GLU A 92 0.23 -10.85 11.27
C GLU A 92 1.24 -11.27 10.20
N GLY A 93 0.86 -11.18 8.92
CA GLY A 93 1.71 -11.42 7.76
C GLY A 93 2.38 -10.17 7.20
N PHE A 94 2.35 -9.03 7.89
CA PHE A 94 3.02 -7.83 7.42
C PHE A 94 4.56 -8.02 7.43
N PRO A 95 5.27 -7.71 6.33
CA PRO A 95 6.70 -8.01 6.21
C PRO A 95 7.53 -7.18 7.19
N THR A 96 8.44 -7.83 7.90
CA THR A 96 9.26 -7.22 8.97
C THR A 96 10.26 -6.20 8.44
N ASN A 97 10.61 -6.29 7.17
CA ASN A 97 11.52 -5.38 6.48
C ASN A 97 10.81 -4.23 5.75
N MET A 98 9.53 -4.00 6.04
CA MET A 98 8.80 -2.81 5.58
C MET A 98 8.30 -1.94 6.73
N ALA A 99 8.06 -0.67 6.44
CA ALA A 99 7.39 0.28 7.29
C ALA A 99 6.20 0.91 6.56
N ILE A 100 5.23 1.40 7.33
CA ILE A 100 4.15 2.25 6.84
C ILE A 100 4.21 3.53 7.64
N LYS A 101 4.13 4.67 6.96
CA LYS A 101 3.96 5.99 7.57
C LYS A 101 2.70 6.63 6.99
N GLN A 102 1.88 7.21 7.86
CA GLN A 102 0.72 8.00 7.44
C GLN A 102 1.13 9.47 7.38
N GLU A 103 1.07 10.05 6.19
CA GLU A 103 1.50 11.43 5.95
C GLU A 103 0.38 12.44 6.23
N ASP A 104 -0.86 12.06 5.90
CA ASP A 104 -2.07 12.82 6.17
C ASP A 104 -3.28 11.88 6.37
N ASP A 105 -4.48 12.43 6.51
CA ASP A 105 -5.69 11.65 6.76
C ASP A 105 -5.99 10.60 5.68
N THR A 106 -5.44 10.71 4.47
CA THR A 106 -5.73 9.81 3.34
C THR A 106 -4.49 9.24 2.64
N SER A 107 -3.28 9.59 3.11
CA SER A 107 -2.02 9.26 2.45
C SER A 107 -1.15 8.32 3.28
N LEU A 108 -0.71 7.22 2.65
CA LEU A 108 0.16 6.21 3.22
C LEU A 108 1.43 6.06 2.38
N THR A 109 2.59 6.18 3.02
CA THR A 109 3.89 5.85 2.45
C THR A 109 4.28 4.46 2.93
N LEU A 110 4.53 3.53 2.00
CA LEU A 110 5.11 2.23 2.30
C LEU A 110 6.59 2.24 1.93
N SER A 111 7.44 1.86 2.89
CA SER A 111 8.89 1.94 2.73
C SER A 111 9.55 0.59 2.97
N LEU A 112 10.49 0.21 2.10
CA LEU A 112 11.42 -0.88 2.35
C LEU A 112 12.55 -0.38 3.27
N VAL A 113 12.64 -0.92 4.48
CA VAL A 113 13.60 -0.45 5.49
C VAL A 113 14.86 -1.31 5.57
N SER A 114 14.82 -2.52 5.01
CA SER A 114 16.00 -3.36 4.85
C SER A 114 15.82 -4.35 3.69
N LEU A 115 16.93 -4.73 3.06
CA LEU A 115 16.98 -5.89 2.19
C LEU A 115 17.06 -7.16 3.07
N LEU A 116 16.45 -8.25 2.61
CA LEU A 116 16.56 -9.57 3.25
C LEU A 116 17.90 -10.23 2.92
#